data_AF-A0A372JVR9-F1
#
_entry.id   AF-A0A372JVR9-F1
#
_cell.length_a   1.000
_cell.length_b   1.000
_cell.length_c   1.000
_cell.angle_alpha   90.00
_cell.angle_beta   90.00
_cell.angle_gamma   90.00
#
_symmetry.space_group_name_H-M   'P 1'
#
loop_
_entity.id
_entity.type
_entity.pdbx_description
1 polymer ?
#
loop_
_entity_poly.entity_id
_entity_poly.type
_entity_poly.pdbx_seq_one_letter_code
_entity_poly.pdbx_strand_id
1 'polypeptide(L)'
;MKGLRKVLLCSALGTALIAMMSTTMTATADTKPTIKIGYVEGWDDSVATSNVAAEIIQKRLGYPVQLVPVAAGIMWQGVARGDLDATLSAWLPVTQGAYWDQFKTKVTDLGTNFPDARIGLIVPADVPEKSIGDLDSHKADFGGRIVGIDAGAGVMKKTDDAIKAYNLDYQLMPSSGSAMTAELARSMHANKPVIVTGWAPHWMFAKWKLKFLDDPKKVYGDAEHVDNVVNPGLETKAAPVVAFLKKFQWKPGEIDSVMLATENGAKPVAAADAWIAAHGDRVDSWVAQ
;
A
#
# COMPACT_ATOMS: atom_id res chain seq x y z
N MET A 1 -77.86 50.54 -49.41
CA MET A 1 -77.21 51.43 -48.43
C MET A 1 -75.89 50.80 -48.01
N LYS A 2 -74.79 51.54 -48.13
CA LYS A 2 -73.49 51.46 -47.41
C LYS A 2 -73.00 50.05 -47.00
N GLY A 3 -71.85 49.50 -47.42
CA GLY A 3 -70.63 50.01 -48.04
C GLY A 3 -69.48 49.03 -47.67
N LEU A 4 -68.49 48.87 -48.56
CA LEU A 4 -67.03 48.71 -48.32
C LEU A 4 -66.56 47.85 -47.10
N ARG A 5 -65.65 46.85 -47.18
CA ARG A 5 -64.42 46.69 -47.98
C ARG A 5 -63.99 45.21 -48.07
N LYS A 6 -63.34 44.92 -49.21
CA LYS A 6 -62.45 43.81 -49.61
C LYS A 6 -61.48 43.29 -48.52
N VAL A 7 -61.11 42.01 -48.56
CA VAL A 7 -59.80 41.49 -49.08
C VAL A 7 -59.53 40.03 -48.63
N LEU A 8 -59.46 39.14 -49.65
CA LEU A 8 -58.51 38.04 -49.94
C LEU A 8 -58.26 36.82 -49.01
N LEU A 9 -58.37 35.66 -49.69
CA LEU A 9 -57.48 34.48 -49.78
C LEU A 9 -57.43 33.47 -48.61
N CYS A 10 -57.85 32.22 -48.87
CA CYS A 10 -57.02 31.04 -49.22
C CYS A 10 -56.24 30.48 -48.02
N SER A 11 -56.13 29.19 -47.74
CA SER A 11 -56.56 27.93 -48.37
C SER A 11 -56.17 26.80 -47.39
N ALA A 12 -56.75 25.62 -47.61
CA ALA A 12 -56.52 24.31 -46.99
C ALA A 12 -55.19 24.04 -46.24
N LEU A 13 -55.29 23.33 -45.11
CA LEU A 13 -54.20 22.52 -44.56
C LEU A 13 -54.70 21.09 -44.31
N GLY A 14 -54.09 20.13 -45.02
CA GLY A 14 -54.18 18.70 -44.76
C GLY A 14 -53.16 18.26 -43.72
N THR A 15 -53.54 17.32 -42.86
CA THR A 15 -52.67 16.68 -41.87
C THR A 15 -52.03 15.42 -42.45
N ALA A 16 -50.70 15.44 -42.61
CA ALA A 16 -49.89 14.24 -42.84
C ALA A 16 -49.01 13.99 -41.60
N LEU A 17 -49.14 12.79 -41.04
CA LEU A 17 -48.46 12.32 -39.83
C LEU A 17 -47.06 11.81 -40.20
N ILE A 18 -46.00 12.42 -39.68
CA ILE A 18 -44.62 11.94 -39.78
C ILE A 18 -44.25 11.26 -38.47
N ALA A 19 -44.02 9.95 -38.50
CA ALA A 19 -43.45 9.20 -37.40
C ALA A 19 -41.93 9.39 -37.36
N MET A 20 -41.42 10.12 -36.36
CA MET A 20 -39.98 10.17 -36.08
C MET A 20 -39.56 8.93 -35.29
N MET A 21 -38.80 8.02 -35.92
CA MET A 21 -38.01 7.03 -35.19
C MET A 21 -36.89 7.75 -34.45
N SER A 22 -36.99 7.81 -33.12
CA SER A 22 -35.92 8.28 -32.24
C SER A 22 -34.96 7.12 -31.98
N THR A 23 -33.86 7.05 -32.70
CA THR A 23 -32.72 6.20 -32.35
C THR A 23 -32.01 6.79 -31.14
N THR A 24 -32.34 6.33 -29.94
CA THR A 24 -31.52 6.57 -28.76
C THR A 24 -30.21 5.80 -28.89
N MET A 25 -29.15 6.47 -29.37
CA MET A 25 -27.79 6.01 -29.15
C MET A 25 -27.48 6.17 -27.66
N THR A 26 -27.53 5.08 -26.90
CA THR A 26 -26.84 4.99 -25.61
C THR A 26 -25.34 5.06 -25.89
N ALA A 27 -24.75 6.24 -25.75
CA ALA A 27 -23.32 6.39 -25.60
C ALA A 27 -22.94 5.70 -24.27
N THR A 28 -22.40 4.48 -24.34
CA THR A 28 -21.59 3.95 -23.25
C THR A 28 -20.40 4.88 -23.12
N ALA A 29 -20.36 5.69 -22.06
CA ALA A 29 -19.14 6.40 -21.72
C ALA A 29 -18.02 5.35 -21.60
N ASP A 30 -16.99 5.47 -22.43
CA ASP A 30 -15.77 4.64 -22.35
C ASP A 30 -15.04 4.98 -21.04
N THR A 31 -15.55 4.43 -19.93
CA THR A 31 -14.89 4.55 -18.63
C THR A 31 -13.67 3.63 -18.65
N LYS A 32 -12.49 4.22 -18.45
CA LYS A 32 -11.23 3.45 -18.30
C LYS A 32 -11.41 2.29 -17.32
N PRO A 33 -10.75 1.14 -17.55
CA PRO A 33 -10.91 -0.02 -16.69
C PRO A 33 -10.45 0.28 -15.26
N THR A 34 -11.13 -0.32 -14.27
CA THR A 34 -10.72 -0.20 -12.86
C THR A 34 -9.43 -0.95 -12.60
N ILE A 35 -8.47 -0.28 -11.95
CA ILE A 35 -7.20 -0.86 -11.49
C ILE A 35 -7.36 -1.34 -10.06
N LYS A 36 -7.04 -2.61 -9.80
CA LYS A 36 -7.11 -3.24 -8.47
C LYS A 36 -5.71 -3.34 -7.88
N ILE A 37 -5.45 -2.63 -6.78
CA ILE A 37 -4.17 -2.67 -6.09
C ILE A 37 -4.35 -3.42 -4.77
N GLY A 38 -3.65 -4.54 -4.63
CA GLY A 38 -3.60 -5.32 -3.40
C GLY A 38 -2.57 -4.77 -2.43
N TYR A 39 -2.96 -4.66 -1.16
CA TYR A 39 -2.11 -4.18 -0.08
C TYR A 39 -2.48 -4.87 1.23
N VAL A 40 -1.62 -4.77 2.24
CA VAL A 40 -1.88 -5.34 3.56
C VAL A 40 -2.32 -4.23 4.50
N GLU A 41 -3.57 -4.32 4.97
CA GLU A 41 -4.11 -3.39 5.98
C GLU A 41 -3.33 -3.53 7.29
N GLY A 42 -3.03 -2.41 7.93
CA GLY A 42 -2.26 -2.39 9.19
C GLY A 42 -0.74 -2.42 9.01
N TRP A 43 -0.22 -2.49 7.78
CA TRP A 43 1.18 -2.20 7.47
C TRP A 43 1.25 -0.77 6.95
N ASP A 44 1.69 0.17 7.79
CA ASP A 44 1.56 1.60 7.52
C ASP A 44 2.22 2.04 6.20
N ASP A 45 3.36 1.43 5.83
CA ASP A 45 4.06 1.68 4.56
C ASP A 45 3.25 1.19 3.34
N SER A 46 2.59 0.04 3.48
CA SER A 46 1.73 -0.57 2.45
C SER A 46 0.48 0.28 2.21
N VAL A 47 -0.15 0.73 3.31
CA VAL A 47 -1.29 1.64 3.29
C VAL A 47 -0.90 2.97 2.64
N ALA A 48 0.19 3.60 3.09
CA ALA A 48 0.65 4.89 2.59
C ALA A 48 0.98 4.82 1.09
N THR A 49 1.77 3.83 0.67
CA THR A 49 2.21 3.67 -0.72
C THR A 49 1.05 3.41 -1.66
N SER A 50 0.12 2.54 -1.25
CA SER A 50 -1.03 2.17 -2.08
C SER A 50 -2.02 3.33 -2.24
N ASN A 51 -2.26 4.12 -1.18
CA ASN A 51 -3.12 5.30 -1.26
C ASN A 51 -2.51 6.40 -2.14
N VAL A 52 -1.20 6.67 -2.03
CA VAL A 52 -0.53 7.66 -2.88
C VAL A 52 -0.56 7.25 -4.36
N ALA A 53 -0.25 6.00 -4.67
CA ALA A 53 -0.32 5.53 -6.04
C ALA A 53 -1.77 5.56 -6.58
N ALA A 54 -2.76 5.15 -5.78
CA ALA A 54 -4.16 5.19 -6.16
C ALA A 54 -4.62 6.60 -6.52
N GLU A 55 -4.32 7.59 -5.68
CA GLU A 55 -4.70 8.98 -5.91
C GLU A 55 -4.02 9.57 -7.15
N ILE A 56 -2.75 9.24 -7.41
CA ILE A 56 -2.06 9.65 -8.65
C ILE A 56 -2.74 9.00 -9.86
N ILE A 57 -3.01 7.69 -9.83
CA ILE A 57 -3.65 6.97 -10.93
C ILE A 57 -5.05 7.54 -11.21
N GLN A 58 -5.83 7.84 -10.17
CA GLN A 58 -7.17 8.42 -10.31
C GLN A 58 -7.13 9.85 -10.83
N LYS A 59 -6.33 10.73 -10.20
CA LYS A 59 -6.39 12.18 -10.44
C LYS A 59 -5.53 12.64 -11.62
N ARG A 60 -4.44 11.94 -11.93
CA ARG A 60 -3.54 12.30 -13.03
C ARG A 60 -3.72 11.43 -14.26
N LEU A 61 -4.00 10.14 -14.08
CA LEU A 61 -4.15 9.21 -15.21
C LEU A 61 -5.62 8.91 -15.53
N GLY A 62 -6.58 9.27 -14.67
CA GLY A 62 -8.02 9.13 -14.91
C GLY A 62 -8.55 7.70 -14.84
N TYR A 63 -7.79 6.75 -14.30
CA TYR A 63 -8.26 5.36 -14.12
C TYR A 63 -8.95 5.22 -12.76
N PRO A 64 -10.15 4.62 -12.67
CA PRO A 64 -10.73 4.25 -11.39
C PRO A 64 -9.79 3.27 -10.68
N VAL A 65 -9.60 3.43 -9.36
CA VAL A 65 -8.78 2.51 -8.56
C VAL A 65 -9.64 1.88 -7.47
N GLN A 66 -9.43 0.59 -7.25
CA GLN A 66 -9.94 -0.15 -6.11
C GLN A 66 -8.74 -0.66 -5.30
N LEU A 67 -8.57 -0.11 -4.09
CA LEU A 67 -7.65 -0.68 -3.11
C LEU A 67 -8.30 -1.91 -2.47
N VAL A 68 -7.59 -3.04 -2.47
CA VAL A 68 -8.11 -4.32 -1.98
C VAL A 68 -7.24 -4.79 -0.80
N PRO A 69 -7.70 -4.61 0.46
CA PRO A 69 -6.95 -5.06 1.62
C PRO A 69 -7.02 -6.59 1.70
N VAL A 70 -5.86 -7.25 1.69
CA VAL A 70 -5.72 -8.70 1.74
C VAL A 70 -4.47 -9.10 2.52
N ALA A 71 -4.43 -10.32 3.05
CA ALA A 71 -3.21 -10.86 3.63
C ALA A 71 -2.11 -11.07 2.56
N ALA A 72 -0.84 -10.97 2.95
CA ALA A 72 0.32 -11.02 2.02
C ALA A 72 0.30 -12.23 1.06
N GLY A 73 -0.01 -13.43 1.56
CA GLY A 73 -0.10 -14.61 0.69
C GLY A 73 -1.22 -14.53 -0.36
N ILE A 74 -2.37 -13.95 0.01
CA ILE A 74 -3.50 -13.73 -0.91
C ILE A 74 -3.19 -12.60 -1.90
N MET A 75 -2.47 -11.57 -1.47
CA MET A 75 -1.97 -10.49 -2.32
C MET A 75 -1.12 -11.02 -3.47
N TRP A 76 -0.08 -11.80 -3.16
CA TRP A 76 0.79 -12.40 -4.17
C TRP A 76 0.04 -13.34 -5.12
N GLN A 77 -0.83 -14.20 -4.57
CA GLN A 77 -1.66 -15.08 -5.38
C GLN A 77 -2.60 -14.31 -6.30
N GLY A 78 -3.23 -13.24 -5.80
CA GLY A 78 -4.15 -12.40 -6.56
C GLY A 78 -3.46 -11.70 -7.72
N VAL A 79 -2.26 -11.14 -7.50
CA VAL A 79 -1.47 -10.52 -8.59
C VAL A 79 -1.01 -11.59 -9.59
N ALA A 80 -0.52 -12.74 -9.14
CA ALA A 80 -0.09 -13.82 -10.03
C ALA A 80 -1.22 -14.42 -10.89
N ARG A 81 -2.47 -14.39 -10.41
CA ARG A 81 -3.65 -14.87 -11.15
C ARG A 81 -4.34 -13.79 -11.99
N GLY A 82 -4.05 -12.51 -11.74
CA GLY A 82 -4.72 -11.38 -12.38
C GLY A 82 -6.04 -10.97 -11.73
N ASP A 83 -6.34 -11.49 -10.52
CA ASP A 83 -7.46 -11.01 -9.71
C ASP A 83 -7.19 -9.59 -9.17
N LEU A 84 -5.90 -9.30 -8.97
CA LEU A 84 -5.33 -7.99 -8.64
C LEU A 84 -4.38 -7.59 -9.77
N ASP A 85 -4.33 -6.30 -10.09
CA ASP A 85 -3.46 -5.78 -11.15
C ASP A 85 -2.05 -5.48 -10.64
N ALA A 86 -1.91 -5.05 -9.38
CA ALA A 86 -0.64 -4.65 -8.79
C ALA A 86 -0.58 -4.85 -7.28
N THR A 87 0.63 -4.93 -6.75
CA THR A 87 0.98 -4.63 -5.36
C THR A 87 2.24 -3.75 -5.35
N LEU A 88 2.31 -2.83 -4.40
CA LEU A 88 3.46 -1.94 -4.20
C LEU A 88 4.17 -2.26 -2.87
N SER A 89 3.95 -3.47 -2.36
CA SER A 89 4.37 -3.93 -1.03
C SER A 89 5.13 -5.25 -1.12
N ALA A 90 5.91 -5.42 -2.21
CA ALA A 90 6.77 -6.56 -2.42
C ALA A 90 8.11 -6.36 -1.68
N TRP A 91 8.17 -6.78 -0.42
CA TRP A 91 9.39 -6.70 0.41
C TRP A 91 10.36 -7.83 0.06
N LEU A 92 11.46 -7.50 -0.62
CA LEU A 92 12.41 -8.45 -1.20
C LEU A 92 13.85 -8.17 -0.74
N PRO A 93 14.73 -9.19 -0.71
CA PRO A 93 14.48 -10.60 -1.05
C PRO A 93 14.09 -11.48 0.15
N VAL A 94 14.06 -10.96 1.38
CA VAL A 94 14.03 -11.76 2.61
C VAL A 94 12.62 -11.98 3.12
N THR A 95 11.86 -10.90 3.31
CA THR A 95 10.52 -10.90 3.92
C THR A 95 9.53 -11.67 3.08
N GLN A 96 9.51 -11.45 1.76
CA GLN A 96 8.58 -12.10 0.83
C GLN A 96 9.26 -12.98 -0.21
N GLY A 97 10.53 -13.36 0.02
CA GLY A 97 11.31 -14.19 -0.91
C GLY A 97 10.65 -15.51 -1.30
N ALA A 98 9.98 -16.17 -0.36
CA ALA A 98 9.25 -17.41 -0.65
C ALA A 98 8.08 -17.20 -1.63
N TYR A 99 7.38 -16.07 -1.53
CA TYR A 99 6.32 -15.72 -2.48
C TYR A 99 6.92 -15.34 -3.84
N TRP A 100 8.00 -14.58 -3.85
CA TRP A 100 8.73 -14.27 -5.08
C TRP A 100 9.17 -15.54 -5.80
N ASP A 101 9.82 -16.48 -5.12
CA ASP A 101 10.26 -17.74 -5.72
C ASP A 101 9.11 -18.55 -6.30
N GLN A 102 7.95 -18.52 -5.65
CA GLN A 102 6.75 -19.21 -6.11
C GLN A 102 6.09 -18.52 -7.33
N PHE A 103 6.11 -17.19 -7.40
CA PHE A 103 5.26 -16.43 -8.33
C PHE A 103 6.00 -15.59 -9.37
N LYS A 104 7.33 -15.42 -9.30
CA LYS A 104 8.13 -14.55 -10.19
C LYS A 104 7.98 -14.82 -11.69
N THR A 105 7.55 -16.03 -12.08
CA THR A 105 7.28 -16.38 -13.49
C THR A 105 5.90 -15.97 -13.97
N LYS A 106 5.03 -15.48 -13.08
CA LYS A 106 3.62 -15.10 -13.33
C LYS A 106 3.35 -13.62 -13.09
N VAL A 107 4.35 -12.87 -12.62
CA VAL A 107 4.26 -11.44 -12.33
C VAL A 107 5.38 -10.70 -13.05
N THR A 108 5.29 -9.38 -13.10
CA THR A 108 6.37 -8.52 -13.56
C THR A 108 6.74 -7.58 -12.44
N ASP A 109 8.02 -7.61 -12.06
CA ASP A 109 8.60 -6.60 -11.18
C ASP A 109 8.99 -5.37 -12.00
N LEU A 110 8.43 -4.22 -11.62
CA LEU A 110 8.66 -2.93 -12.28
C LEU A 110 9.81 -2.15 -11.62
N GLY A 111 10.41 -2.70 -10.57
CA GLY A 111 11.54 -2.14 -9.84
C GLY A 111 11.15 -1.54 -8.50
N THR A 112 12.19 -1.07 -7.83
CA THR A 112 12.16 -0.61 -6.44
C THR A 112 11.49 0.73 -6.25
N ASN A 113 10.47 0.76 -5.39
CA ASN A 113 9.88 1.98 -4.87
C ASN A 113 10.55 2.47 -3.59
N PHE A 114 11.19 1.58 -2.82
CA PHE A 114 11.92 1.92 -1.59
C PHE A 114 13.18 1.06 -1.43
N PRO A 115 14.41 1.60 -1.51
CA PRO A 115 15.65 0.81 -1.60
C PRO A 115 16.32 0.43 -0.27
N ASP A 116 15.93 1.04 0.86
CA ASP A 116 16.63 0.92 2.15
C ASP A 116 15.75 0.30 3.24
N ALA A 117 14.98 -0.72 2.87
CA ALA A 117 14.08 -1.40 3.78
C ALA A 117 14.84 -2.34 4.72
N ARG A 118 14.29 -2.59 5.91
CA ARG A 118 14.85 -3.55 6.87
C ARG A 118 13.77 -4.08 7.79
N ILE A 119 13.87 -5.35 8.15
CA ILE A 119 13.05 -5.96 9.22
C ILE A 119 13.92 -6.38 10.42
N GLY A 120 13.30 -6.62 11.58
CA GLY A 120 14.00 -7.13 12.75
C GLY A 120 13.20 -7.07 14.05
N LEU A 121 13.86 -7.38 15.16
CA LEU A 121 13.34 -7.12 16.49
C LEU A 121 13.65 -5.69 16.91
N ILE A 122 12.63 -4.98 17.38
CA ILE A 122 12.72 -3.61 17.86
C ILE A 122 12.42 -3.58 19.35
N VAL A 123 13.16 -2.75 20.08
CA VAL A 123 12.94 -2.42 21.49
C VAL A 123 12.99 -0.90 21.70
N PRO A 124 12.39 -0.37 22.78
CA PRO A 124 12.66 0.99 23.25
C PRO A 124 14.17 1.24 23.43
N ALA A 125 14.65 2.44 23.12
CA ALA A 125 16.09 2.72 23.09
C ALA A 125 16.78 2.68 24.46
N ASP A 126 16.02 2.81 25.55
CA ASP A 126 16.47 2.77 26.94
C ASP A 126 16.64 1.35 27.49
N VAL A 127 16.13 0.34 26.79
CA VAL A 127 16.39 -1.09 27.06
C VAL A 127 17.91 -1.36 26.92
N PRO A 128 18.56 -2.09 27.85
CA PRO A 128 20.01 -2.27 27.84
C PRO A 128 20.50 -3.24 26.75
N GLU A 129 19.72 -4.26 26.38
CA GLU A 129 20.06 -5.29 25.41
C GLU A 129 20.35 -4.67 24.04
N LYS A 130 21.43 -5.10 23.39
CA LYS A 130 21.87 -4.58 22.10
C LYS A 130 21.72 -5.60 20.99
N SER A 131 21.81 -6.88 21.32
CA SER A 131 21.77 -7.99 20.39
C SER A 131 20.62 -8.94 20.72
N ILE A 132 20.10 -9.63 19.70
CA ILE A 132 19.14 -10.73 19.88
C ILE A 132 19.69 -11.80 20.82
N GLY A 133 21.01 -12.02 20.80
CA GLY A 133 21.68 -12.97 21.70
C GLY A 133 21.63 -12.59 23.18
N ASP A 134 21.37 -11.32 23.51
CA ASP A 134 21.30 -10.85 24.90
C ASP A 134 19.94 -11.18 25.56
N LEU A 135 18.92 -11.50 24.75
CA LEU A 135 17.53 -11.63 25.19
C LEU A 135 17.28 -12.84 26.11
N ASP A 136 18.01 -13.93 25.94
CA ASP A 136 17.76 -15.17 26.69
C ASP A 136 18.02 -14.97 28.20
N SER A 137 19.07 -14.23 28.54
CA SER A 137 19.41 -13.91 29.94
C SER A 137 18.44 -12.95 30.63
N HIS A 138 17.56 -12.31 29.86
CA HIS A 138 16.63 -11.27 30.34
C HIS A 138 15.16 -11.63 30.08
N LYS A 139 14.86 -12.92 29.86
CA LYS A 139 13.50 -13.43 29.59
C LYS A 139 12.43 -12.89 30.55
N ALA A 140 12.73 -12.83 31.84
CA ALA A 140 11.78 -12.40 32.86
C ALA A 140 11.33 -10.94 32.66
N ASP A 141 12.22 -10.07 32.20
CA ASP A 141 11.96 -8.64 32.02
C ASP A 141 10.98 -8.38 30.87
N PHE A 142 11.03 -9.24 29.84
CA PHE A 142 10.13 -9.18 28.68
C PHE A 142 8.90 -10.10 28.82
N GLY A 143 8.78 -10.83 29.93
CA GLY A 143 7.71 -11.80 30.15
C GLY A 143 7.72 -12.97 29.16
N GLY A 144 8.88 -13.29 28.58
CA GLY A 144 9.06 -14.40 27.64
C GLY A 144 8.24 -14.32 26.37
N ARG A 145 7.88 -13.11 25.91
CA ARG A 145 7.08 -12.92 24.69
C ARG A 145 7.68 -11.90 23.75
N ILE A 146 7.43 -12.09 22.46
CA ILE A 146 7.69 -11.12 21.39
C ILE A 146 6.33 -10.74 20.80
N VAL A 147 6.03 -9.45 20.75
CA VAL A 147 4.76 -8.94 20.20
C VAL A 147 4.91 -8.88 18.68
N GLY A 148 4.24 -9.79 18.00
CA GLY A 148 4.23 -9.90 16.56
C GLY A 148 3.14 -9.07 15.88
N ILE A 149 3.10 -9.15 14.56
CA ILE A 149 2.02 -8.62 13.71
C ILE A 149 1.17 -9.78 13.15
N ASP A 150 0.63 -9.64 11.95
CA ASP A 150 -0.18 -10.67 11.29
C ASP A 150 0.61 -11.95 11.10
N ALA A 151 0.04 -13.10 11.47
CA ALA A 151 0.73 -14.41 11.43
C ALA A 151 1.26 -14.79 10.04
N GLY A 152 0.67 -14.26 8.96
CA GLY A 152 1.12 -14.48 7.59
C GLY A 152 2.24 -13.55 7.12
N ALA A 153 2.71 -12.62 7.96
CA ALA A 153 3.77 -11.69 7.60
C ALA A 153 5.14 -12.39 7.53
N GLY A 154 5.97 -11.97 6.57
CA GLY A 154 7.33 -12.51 6.41
C GLY A 154 8.21 -12.34 7.64
N VAL A 155 8.09 -11.18 8.31
CA VAL A 155 8.84 -10.90 9.56
C VAL A 155 8.49 -11.90 10.66
N MET A 156 7.25 -12.38 10.76
CA MET A 156 6.85 -13.37 11.77
C MET A 156 7.59 -14.68 11.56
N LYS A 157 7.67 -15.15 10.31
CA LYS A 157 8.45 -16.34 9.97
C LYS A 157 9.93 -16.15 10.29
N LYS A 158 10.49 -14.98 10.00
CA LYS A 158 11.89 -14.67 10.32
C LYS A 158 12.13 -14.58 11.83
N THR A 159 11.16 -14.13 12.59
CA THR A 159 11.21 -14.13 14.05
C THR A 159 11.14 -15.54 14.62
N ASP A 160 10.29 -16.43 14.11
CA ASP A 160 10.30 -17.85 14.48
C ASP A 160 11.65 -18.51 14.17
N ASP A 161 12.24 -18.18 13.02
CA ASP A 161 13.58 -18.66 12.64
C ASP A 161 14.66 -18.08 13.58
N ALA A 162 14.51 -16.83 14.03
CA ALA A 162 15.44 -16.18 14.96
C ALA A 162 15.35 -16.79 16.37
N ILE A 163 14.14 -17.05 16.87
CA ILE A 163 13.91 -17.74 18.15
C ILE A 163 14.67 -19.08 18.17
N LYS A 164 14.55 -19.87 17.09
CA LYS A 164 15.29 -21.14 16.96
C LYS A 164 16.79 -20.94 16.83
N ALA A 165 17.21 -20.03 15.94
CA ALA A 165 18.62 -19.81 15.66
C ALA A 165 19.38 -19.34 16.90
N TYR A 166 18.77 -18.52 17.75
CA TYR A 166 19.36 -18.00 18.99
C TYR A 166 19.05 -18.84 20.23
N ASN A 167 18.30 -19.95 20.10
CA ASN A 167 17.83 -20.79 21.21
C ASN A 167 17.06 -19.99 22.28
N LEU A 168 16.23 -19.03 21.84
CA LEU A 168 15.46 -18.19 22.75
C LEU A 168 14.26 -18.97 23.29
N ASP A 169 14.05 -18.93 24.60
CA ASP A 169 12.83 -19.45 25.24
C ASP A 169 11.72 -18.37 25.27
N TYR A 170 11.32 -17.90 24.08
CA TYR A 170 10.32 -16.85 23.89
C TYR A 170 9.14 -17.33 23.03
N GLN A 171 7.95 -16.84 23.35
CA GLN A 171 6.75 -17.06 22.53
C GLN A 171 6.51 -15.86 21.60
N LEU A 172 6.46 -16.12 20.29
CA LEU A 172 6.00 -15.13 19.31
C LEU A 172 4.48 -15.02 19.35
N MET A 173 3.96 -13.84 19.65
CA MET A 173 2.53 -13.58 19.80
C MET A 173 1.98 -12.96 18.51
N PRO A 174 1.15 -13.67 17.72
CA PRO A 174 0.51 -13.07 16.55
C PRO A 174 -0.49 -11.99 16.98
N SER A 175 -0.51 -10.88 16.25
CA SER A 175 -1.48 -9.79 16.43
C SER A 175 -1.78 -9.08 15.10
N SER A 176 -1.66 -7.75 15.03
CA SER A 176 -1.69 -6.91 13.83
C SER A 176 -0.68 -5.77 13.99
N GLY A 177 -0.33 -5.05 12.92
CA GLY A 177 0.52 -3.86 13.03
C GLY A 177 -0.01 -2.84 14.04
N SER A 178 -1.31 -2.52 13.97
CA SER A 178 -1.96 -1.60 14.92
C SER A 178 -1.95 -2.06 16.37
N ALA A 179 -2.12 -3.37 16.61
CA ALA A 179 -2.07 -3.92 17.97
C ALA A 179 -0.64 -3.95 18.52
N MET A 180 0.35 -4.23 17.66
CA MET A 180 1.76 -4.19 17.99
C MET A 180 2.21 -2.77 18.39
N THR A 181 1.86 -1.75 17.60
CA THR A 181 2.23 -0.35 17.93
C THR A 181 1.53 0.15 19.18
N ALA A 182 0.27 -0.23 19.41
CA ALA A 182 -0.46 0.10 20.64
C ALA A 182 0.19 -0.53 21.88
N GLU A 183 0.63 -1.78 21.78
CA GLU A 183 1.31 -2.49 22.87
C GLU A 183 2.70 -1.92 23.16
N LEU A 184 3.45 -1.54 22.10
CA LEU A 184 4.72 -0.84 22.23
C LEU A 184 4.52 0.49 22.97
N ALA A 185 3.57 1.32 22.53
CA ALA A 185 3.25 2.60 23.17
C ALA A 185 2.88 2.43 24.65
N ARG A 186 2.00 1.46 24.95
CA ARG A 186 1.56 1.16 26.32
C ARG A 186 2.73 0.75 27.21
N SER A 187 3.63 -0.07 26.70
CA SER A 187 4.80 -0.54 27.45
C SER A 187 5.80 0.59 27.70
N MET A 188 6.04 1.43 26.69
CA MET A 188 6.87 2.63 26.83
C MET A 188 6.30 3.62 27.86
N HIS A 189 4.99 3.89 27.83
CA HIS A 189 4.34 4.74 28.83
C HIS A 189 4.43 4.19 30.26
N ALA A 190 4.48 2.86 30.39
CA ALA A 190 4.62 2.18 31.66
C ALA A 190 6.08 1.95 32.09
N ASN A 191 7.07 2.42 31.32
CA ASN A 191 8.50 2.11 31.49
C ASN A 191 8.75 0.59 31.63
N LYS A 192 8.07 -0.21 30.81
CA LYS A 192 8.21 -1.67 30.79
C LYS A 192 8.97 -2.11 29.53
N PRO A 193 9.96 -3.02 29.65
CA PRO A 193 10.60 -3.62 28.50
C PRO A 193 9.58 -4.33 27.61
N VAL A 194 9.75 -4.20 26.29
CA VAL A 194 8.93 -4.85 25.28
C VAL A 194 9.79 -5.12 24.04
N ILE A 195 9.58 -6.28 23.43
CA ILE A 195 10.17 -6.65 22.14
C ILE A 195 9.03 -6.78 21.15
N VAL A 196 9.17 -6.13 20.01
CA VAL A 196 8.21 -6.23 18.92
C VAL A 196 8.90 -6.67 17.63
N THR A 197 8.17 -7.36 16.77
CA THR A 197 8.58 -7.49 15.36
C THR A 197 8.35 -6.15 14.66
N GLY A 198 9.34 -5.64 13.95
CA GLY A 198 9.20 -4.36 13.27
C GLY A 198 10.04 -4.22 12.01
N TRP A 199 9.88 -3.09 11.35
CA TRP A 199 10.50 -2.79 10.06
C TRP A 199 10.73 -1.29 9.89
N ALA A 200 11.63 -0.94 8.97
CA ALA A 200 11.84 0.40 8.45
C ALA A 200 11.65 0.35 6.92
N PRO A 201 10.96 1.34 6.30
CA PRO A 201 10.50 2.60 6.88
C PRO A 201 9.24 2.43 7.76
N HIS A 202 9.13 3.26 8.80
CA HIS A 202 7.95 3.28 9.69
C HIS A 202 7.90 4.58 10.49
N TRP A 203 6.70 5.15 10.67
CA TRP A 203 6.50 6.37 11.47
C TRP A 203 7.00 6.27 12.91
N MET A 204 7.10 5.06 13.47
CA MET A 204 7.50 4.82 14.86
C MET A 204 8.89 5.40 15.15
N PHE A 205 9.81 5.34 14.19
CA PHE A 205 11.16 5.89 14.38
C PHE A 205 11.21 7.42 14.38
N ALA A 206 10.21 8.08 13.78
CA ALA A 206 10.07 9.53 13.84
C ALA A 206 9.40 9.98 15.16
N LYS A 207 8.48 9.17 15.69
CA LYS A 207 7.69 9.50 16.90
C LYS A 207 8.39 9.06 18.19
N TRP A 208 9.11 7.95 18.16
CA TRP A 208 9.63 7.25 19.33
C TRP A 208 11.12 6.94 19.20
N LYS A 209 11.81 6.92 20.35
CA LYS A 209 13.20 6.49 20.44
C LYS A 209 13.25 4.98 20.54
N LEU A 210 13.45 4.33 19.39
CA LEU A 210 13.54 2.89 19.25
C LEU A 210 14.90 2.49 18.69
N LYS A 211 15.25 1.22 18.87
CA LYS A 211 16.42 0.62 18.23
C LYS A 211 16.10 -0.79 17.74
N PHE A 212 16.73 -1.17 16.64
CA PHE A 212 16.82 -2.57 16.26
C PHE A 212 17.82 -3.27 17.19
N LEU A 213 17.52 -4.52 17.54
CA LEU A 213 18.51 -5.42 18.12
C LEU A 213 19.44 -5.93 17.01
N ASP A 214 20.73 -6.01 17.32
CA ASP A 214 21.74 -6.58 16.45
C ASP A 214 21.44 -8.06 16.19
N ASP A 215 21.57 -8.46 14.93
CA ASP A 215 21.40 -9.83 14.47
C ASP A 215 22.73 -10.39 13.92
N PRO A 216 23.68 -10.79 14.79
CA PRO A 216 24.94 -11.42 14.37
C PRO A 216 24.79 -12.64 13.46
N LYS A 217 23.65 -13.35 13.51
CA LYS A 217 23.38 -14.54 12.70
C LYS A 217 22.71 -14.21 11.37
N LYS A 218 22.36 -12.94 11.14
CA LYS A 218 21.72 -12.42 9.92
C LYS A 218 20.44 -13.19 9.54
N VAL A 219 19.65 -13.60 10.53
CA VAL A 219 18.37 -14.27 10.29
C VAL A 219 17.39 -13.37 9.54
N TYR A 220 17.35 -12.09 9.90
CA TYR A 220 16.54 -11.06 9.25
C TYR A 220 17.15 -10.55 7.94
N GLY A 221 18.36 -10.98 7.59
CA GLY A 221 19.10 -10.53 6.43
C GLY A 221 19.76 -9.17 6.59
N ASP A 222 20.28 -8.65 5.49
CA ASP A 222 20.84 -7.30 5.41
C ASP A 222 19.73 -6.32 4.95
N ALA A 223 20.07 -5.25 4.21
CA ALA A 223 19.08 -4.35 3.62
C ALA A 223 18.19 -5.07 2.61
N GLU A 224 16.91 -4.70 2.62
CA GLU A 224 15.87 -5.09 1.70
C GLU A 224 15.43 -3.91 0.84
N HIS A 225 14.58 -4.19 -0.13
CA HIS A 225 13.87 -3.19 -0.90
C HIS A 225 12.38 -3.55 -1.00
N VAL A 226 11.55 -2.55 -1.28
CA VAL A 226 10.14 -2.72 -1.57
C VAL A 226 9.89 -2.37 -3.02
N ASP A 227 9.31 -3.31 -3.76
CA ASP A 227 9.13 -3.21 -5.21
C ASP A 227 7.67 -3.05 -5.63
N ASN A 228 7.51 -2.52 -6.84
CA ASN A 228 6.24 -2.45 -7.56
C ASN A 228 6.07 -3.72 -8.41
N VAL A 229 5.18 -4.63 -8.01
CA VAL A 229 4.95 -5.90 -8.72
C VAL A 229 3.56 -5.89 -9.34
N VAL A 230 3.46 -6.23 -10.63
CA VAL A 230 2.21 -6.20 -11.38
C VAL A 230 1.89 -7.53 -12.05
N ASN A 231 0.61 -7.76 -12.33
CA ASN A 231 0.22 -8.79 -13.27
C ASN A 231 0.62 -8.34 -14.69
N PRO A 232 1.20 -9.21 -15.54
CA PRO A 232 1.60 -8.83 -16.90
C PRO A 232 0.45 -8.28 -17.76
N GLY A 233 -0.80 -8.71 -17.48
CA GLY A 233 -1.99 -8.21 -18.16
C GLY A 233 -2.26 -6.72 -17.94
N LEU A 234 -1.65 -6.10 -16.92
CA LEU A 234 -1.78 -4.67 -16.67
C LEU A 234 -1.18 -3.83 -17.81
N GLU A 235 -0.16 -4.31 -18.52
CA GLU A 235 0.43 -3.60 -19.67
C GLU A 235 -0.61 -3.38 -20.78
N THR A 236 -1.40 -4.42 -21.11
CA THR A 236 -2.48 -4.30 -22.10
C THR A 236 -3.67 -3.52 -21.56
N LYS A 237 -3.98 -3.67 -20.27
CA LYS A 237 -5.13 -3.01 -19.63
C LYS A 237 -4.91 -1.51 -19.44
N ALA A 238 -3.70 -1.09 -19.08
CA ALA A 238 -3.36 0.28 -18.71
C ALA A 238 -1.84 0.56 -18.79
N ALA A 239 -1.25 0.53 -19.99
CA ALA A 239 0.16 0.88 -20.20
C ALA A 239 0.60 2.21 -19.54
N PRO A 240 -0.20 3.30 -19.52
CA PRO A 240 0.17 4.52 -18.80
C PRO A 240 0.37 4.31 -17.29
N VAL A 241 -0.39 3.40 -16.67
CA VAL A 241 -0.25 3.06 -15.24
C VAL A 241 1.05 2.29 -15.02
N VAL A 242 1.39 1.34 -15.90
CA VAL A 242 2.68 0.62 -15.82
C VAL A 242 3.86 1.59 -15.98
N ALA A 243 3.80 2.53 -16.93
CA ALA A 243 4.83 3.54 -17.13
C ALA A 243 5.03 4.43 -15.89
N PHE A 244 3.94 4.83 -15.23
CA PHE A 244 3.98 5.53 -13.95
C PHE A 244 4.64 4.67 -12.85
N LEU A 245 4.17 3.43 -12.67
CA LEU A 245 4.67 2.55 -11.61
C LEU A 245 6.15 2.18 -11.78
N LYS A 246 6.69 2.13 -13.01
CA LYS A 246 8.14 1.99 -13.25
C LYS A 246 8.97 3.17 -12.75
N LYS A 247 8.38 4.37 -12.68
CA LYS A 247 9.06 5.60 -12.24
C LYS A 247 8.79 5.94 -10.77
N PHE A 248 7.70 5.40 -10.20
CA PHE A 248 7.27 5.70 -8.84
C PHE A 248 8.27 5.17 -7.81
N GLN A 249 8.89 6.10 -7.08
CA GLN A 249 9.88 5.80 -6.04
C GLN A 249 9.81 6.83 -4.91
N TRP A 250 9.98 6.38 -3.68
CA TRP A 250 10.12 7.21 -2.50
C TRP A 250 11.54 7.77 -2.36
N LYS A 251 11.65 9.03 -1.90
CA LYS A 251 12.90 9.53 -1.34
C LYS A 251 12.92 9.29 0.18
N PRO A 252 14.11 9.26 0.80
CA PRO A 252 14.24 9.13 2.25
C PRO A 252 13.33 10.12 3.01
N GLY A 253 12.59 9.63 4.00
CA GLY A 253 11.71 10.43 4.87
C GLY A 253 10.32 10.77 4.30
N GLU A 254 10.06 10.55 3.02
CA GLU A 254 8.78 10.97 2.43
C GLU A 254 7.61 10.07 2.81
N ILE A 255 7.81 8.76 2.69
CA ILE A 255 6.80 7.78 3.12
C ILE A 255 6.49 7.93 4.62
N ASP A 256 7.51 8.26 5.43
CA ASP A 256 7.36 8.50 6.87
C ASP A 256 6.37 9.63 7.17
N SER A 257 6.38 10.70 6.37
CA SER A 257 5.45 11.83 6.54
C SER A 257 4.00 11.44 6.28
N VAL A 258 3.75 10.57 5.29
CA VAL A 258 2.40 10.08 4.95
C VAL A 258 1.89 9.14 6.04
N MET A 259 2.75 8.22 6.49
CA MET A 259 2.46 7.33 7.61
C MET A 259 2.17 8.12 8.89
N LEU A 260 3.01 9.10 9.23
CA LEU A 260 2.85 9.92 10.43
C LEU A 260 1.59 10.78 10.40
N ALA A 261 1.21 11.32 9.24
CA ALA A 261 -0.05 12.05 9.08
C ALA A 261 -1.25 11.14 9.37
N THR A 262 -1.21 9.89 8.89
CA THR A 262 -2.26 8.89 9.12
C THR A 262 -2.34 8.51 10.61
N GLU A 263 -1.20 8.24 11.23
CA GLU A 263 -1.09 7.97 12.68
C GLU A 263 -1.62 9.15 13.53
N ASN A 264 -1.47 10.39 13.07
CA ASN A 264 -2.01 11.58 13.75
C ASN A 264 -3.50 11.84 13.45
N GLY A 265 -4.20 10.90 12.80
CA GLY A 265 -5.65 10.92 12.60
C GLY A 265 -6.12 11.38 11.22
N ALA A 266 -5.21 11.65 10.27
CA ALA A 266 -5.61 11.86 8.89
C ALA A 266 -6.13 10.55 8.28
N LYS A 267 -7.12 10.64 7.39
CA LYS A 267 -7.48 9.48 6.55
C LYS A 267 -6.33 9.23 5.56
N PRO A 268 -6.00 7.96 5.20
CA PRO A 268 -4.93 7.65 4.26
C PRO A 268 -5.01 8.42 2.93
N VAL A 269 -6.20 8.54 2.35
CA VAL A 269 -6.45 9.35 1.13
C VAL A 269 -6.10 10.82 1.32
N ALA A 270 -6.45 11.40 2.47
CA ALA A 270 -6.16 12.80 2.76
C ALA A 270 -4.65 13.04 2.98
N ALA A 271 -3.97 12.09 3.63
CA ALA A 271 -2.51 12.13 3.77
C ALA A 271 -1.81 12.00 2.40
N ALA A 272 -2.29 11.11 1.54
CA ALA A 272 -1.82 10.96 0.18
C ALA A 272 -2.00 12.24 -0.64
N ASP A 273 -3.17 12.87 -0.57
CA ASP A 273 -3.46 14.13 -1.25
C ASP A 273 -2.57 15.28 -0.81
N ALA A 274 -2.36 15.41 0.50
CA ALA A 274 -1.46 16.42 1.04
C ALA A 274 -0.04 16.22 0.52
N TRP A 275 0.44 14.97 0.48
CA TRP A 275 1.76 14.66 -0.06
C TRP A 275 1.86 14.94 -1.56
N ILE A 276 0.87 14.53 -2.35
CA ILE A 276 0.82 14.78 -3.80
C ILE A 276 0.84 16.29 -4.10
N ALA A 277 0.05 17.07 -3.36
CA ALA A 277 0.01 18.53 -3.51
C ALA A 277 1.36 19.19 -3.20
N ALA A 278 2.09 18.68 -2.19
CA ALA A 278 3.42 19.17 -1.84
C ALA A 278 4.52 18.75 -2.81
N HIS A 279 4.29 17.73 -3.65
CA HIS A 279 5.30 17.14 -4.55
C HIS A 279 4.85 17.12 -6.03
N GLY A 280 4.05 18.10 -6.44
CA GLY A 280 3.43 18.18 -7.77
C GLY A 280 4.39 17.94 -8.93
N ASP A 281 5.50 18.68 -8.99
CA ASP A 281 6.49 18.56 -10.08
C ASP A 281 7.03 17.12 -10.23
N ARG A 282 7.24 16.42 -9.11
CA ARG A 282 7.74 15.03 -9.14
C ARG A 282 6.65 14.08 -9.61
N VAL A 283 5.43 14.25 -9.09
CA VAL A 283 4.28 13.45 -9.54
C VAL A 283 4.06 13.62 -11.04
N ASP A 284 4.11 14.85 -11.54
CA ASP A 284 3.95 15.18 -12.96
C ASP A 284 5.06 14.55 -13.81
N SER A 285 6.31 14.51 -13.32
CA SER A 285 7.41 13.82 -14.00
C SER A 285 7.20 12.31 -14.15
N TRP A 286 6.48 11.68 -13.22
CA TRP A 286 6.17 10.25 -13.28
C TRP A 286 5.05 9.93 -14.27
N VAL A 287 4.06 10.81 -14.40
CA VAL A 287 2.89 10.60 -15.27
C VAL A 287 3.05 11.20 -16.67
N ALA A 288 4.11 11.99 -16.90
CA ALA A 288 4.47 12.48 -18.23
C ALA A 288 4.73 11.29 -19.19
N GLN A 289 4.04 11.34 -20.34
CA GLN A 289 4.16 10.36 -21.43
C GLN A 289 5.20 10.80 -22.46
#